data_AF-A0A1F6QRG7-F1
#
_entry.id   AF-A0A1F6QRG7-F1
#
_cell.length_a   1.000
_cell.length_b   1.000
_cell.length_c   1.000
_cell.angle_alpha   90.00
_cell.angle_beta   90.00
_cell.angle_gamma   90.00
#
_symmetry.space_group_name_H-M   'P 1'
#
loop_
_entity.id
_entity.type
_entity.pdbx_description
1 polymer ?
#
loop_
_entity_poly.entity_id
_entity_poly.type
_entity_poly.pdbx_seq_one_letter_code
_entity_poly.pdbx_strand_id
1 'polypeptide(L)'
;MYILYLLIIAIDQILKKIFVSIYDFSASKVILVKNSGIAFGLFPRNTMIIIGLNFVLLFCLFKFRKHFFQNNLLHKLSLTFILAGGSSNLIDRIFLGYVIDFIKVPFIPVFNIADMAINLGLVFLVLGWINRAKK
;
A
#
# COMPACT_ATOMS: atom_id res chain seq x y z
N MET A 1 1.74 12.53 -12.12
CA MET A 1 1.13 12.03 -10.88
C MET A 1 0.07 10.97 -11.16
N TYR A 2 -0.96 11.21 -11.96
CA TYR A 2 -1.97 10.17 -12.28
C TYR A 2 -1.40 8.93 -13.00
N ILE A 3 -0.52 9.11 -13.98
CA ILE A 3 0.15 7.98 -14.66
C ILE A 3 0.95 7.14 -13.65
N LEU A 4 1.71 7.80 -12.76
CA LEU A 4 2.49 7.14 -11.73
C LEU A 4 1.59 6.38 -10.73
N TYR A 5 0.46 6.98 -10.33
CA TYR A 5 -0.55 6.34 -9.50
C TYR A 5 -1.05 5.03 -10.14
N LEU A 6 -1.46 5.09 -11.41
CA LEU A 6 -1.95 3.91 -12.15
C LEU A 6 -0.85 2.87 -12.35
N LEU A 7 0.38 3.30 -12.62
CA LEU A 7 1.52 2.42 -12.84
C LEU A 7 1.89 1.64 -11.57
N ILE A 8 1.89 2.29 -10.40
CA ILE A 8 2.12 1.60 -9.12
C ILE A 8 1.06 0.51 -8.88
N ILE A 9 -0.23 0.84 -9.09
CA ILE A 9 -1.32 -0.14 -8.94
C ILE A 9 -1.16 -1.28 -9.94
N ALA A 10 -0.90 -0.96 -11.21
CA ALA A 10 -0.76 -1.96 -12.26
C ALA A 10 0.41 -2.91 -11.97
N ILE A 11 1.57 -2.38 -11.57
CA ILE A 11 2.74 -3.19 -11.25
C ILE A 11 2.43 -4.14 -10.07
N ASP A 12 1.86 -3.63 -8.98
CA ASP A 12 1.51 -4.44 -7.83
C ASP A 12 0.50 -5.55 -8.19
N GLN A 13 -0.59 -5.20 -8.89
CA GLN A 13 -1.63 -6.16 -9.31
C GLN A 13 -1.10 -7.22 -10.29
N ILE A 14 -0.25 -6.83 -11.24
CA ILE A 14 0.37 -7.76 -12.19
C ILE A 14 1.30 -8.73 -11.45
N LEU A 15 2.17 -8.22 -10.56
CA LEU A 15 3.09 -9.07 -9.80
C LEU A 15 2.34 -10.03 -8.89
N LYS A 16 1.30 -9.57 -8.18
CA LYS A 16 0.44 -10.46 -7.37
C LYS A 16 -0.11 -11.63 -8.20
N LYS A 17 -0.62 -11.36 -9.40
CA LYS A 17 -1.13 -12.38 -10.32
C LYS A 17 -0.05 -13.35 -10.79
N ILE A 18 1.13 -12.83 -11.16
CA ILE A 18 2.28 -13.65 -11.57
C ILE A 18 2.70 -14.59 -10.44
N PHE A 19 2.86 -14.08 -9.22
CA PHE A 19 3.26 -14.91 -8.07
C PHE A 19 2.22 -15.97 -7.73
N VAL A 20 0.92 -15.65 -7.80
CA VAL A 20 -0.15 -16.64 -7.62
C VAL A 20 -0.17 -17.70 -8.72
N SER A 21 0.24 -17.37 -9.96
CA SER A 21 0.33 -18.36 -11.04
C SER A 21 1.54 -19.30 -10.94
N ILE A 22 2.60 -18.88 -10.24
CA ILE A 22 3.85 -19.65 -10.12
C ILE A 22 3.88 -20.46 -8.82
N TYR A 23 3.33 -19.92 -7.73
CA TYR A 23 3.46 -20.49 -6.40
C TYR A 23 2.10 -20.93 -5.82
N ASP A 24 2.06 -22.14 -5.27
CA ASP A 24 0.91 -22.61 -4.49
C ASP A 24 0.97 -22.04 -3.06
N PHE A 25 -0.13 -21.49 -2.57
CA PHE A 25 -0.27 -21.00 -1.20
C PHE A 25 -0.01 -22.06 -0.13
N SER A 26 -0.22 -23.34 -0.42
CA SER A 26 -0.04 -24.46 0.52
C SER A 26 1.43 -24.86 0.63
N ALA A 27 2.12 -24.96 -0.50
CA ALA A 27 3.52 -25.36 -0.56
C ALA A 27 4.50 -24.20 -0.29
N SER A 28 4.10 -22.97 -0.65
CA SER A 28 4.97 -21.79 -0.62
C SER A 28 4.55 -20.76 0.42
N LYS A 29 3.93 -21.18 1.54
CA LYS A 29 3.44 -20.28 2.62
C LYS A 29 4.47 -19.26 3.10
N VAL A 30 5.76 -19.55 2.97
CA VAL A 30 6.85 -18.66 3.39
C VAL A 30 7.03 -17.48 2.43
N ILE A 31 6.76 -17.69 1.14
CA ILE A 31 6.95 -16.71 0.08
C ILE A 31 5.62 -16.04 -0.24
N LEU A 32 4.54 -16.82 -0.39
CA LEU A 32 3.22 -16.36 -0.80
C LEU A 32 2.21 -16.48 0.36
N VAL A 33 1.71 -15.34 0.84
CA VAL A 33 0.86 -15.24 2.03
C VAL A 33 -0.47 -14.57 1.70
N LYS A 34 -1.57 -15.13 2.23
CA LYS A 34 -2.89 -14.48 2.26
C LYS A 34 -3.01 -13.67 3.55
N ASN A 35 -2.90 -12.35 3.43
CA ASN A 35 -2.96 -11.45 4.57
C ASN A 35 -4.37 -10.91 4.78
N SER A 36 -5.08 -11.50 5.74
CA SER A 36 -6.44 -11.08 6.12
C SER A 36 -6.48 -9.97 7.19
N GLY A 37 -5.31 -9.57 7.71
CA GLY A 37 -5.18 -8.54 8.73
C GLY A 37 -4.56 -7.25 8.20
N ILE A 38 -4.08 -6.45 9.16
CA ILE A 38 -3.19 -5.31 8.95
C ILE A 38 -1.79 -5.71 9.49
N ALA A 39 -0.79 -4.83 9.34
CA ALA A 39 0.55 -5.02 9.91
C ALA A 39 0.50 -5.56 11.36
N PHE A 40 1.47 -6.44 11.69
CA PHE A 40 1.57 -7.13 12.98
C PHE A 40 0.38 -8.05 13.34
N GLY A 41 -0.47 -8.42 12.37
CA GLY A 41 -1.59 -9.33 12.61
C GLY A 41 -2.78 -8.69 13.32
N LEU A 42 -2.87 -7.36 13.32
CA LEU A 42 -4.01 -6.64 13.88
C LEU A 42 -5.27 -6.86 13.05
N PHE A 43 -6.43 -6.89 13.73
CA PHE A 43 -7.75 -7.12 13.13
C PHE A 43 -7.86 -8.39 12.28
N PRO A 44 -7.41 -9.56 12.78
CA PRO A 44 -7.48 -10.78 12.00
C PRO A 44 -8.94 -11.08 11.65
N ARG A 45 -9.20 -11.39 10.36
CA ARG A 45 -10.53 -11.78 9.85
C ARG A 45 -11.61 -10.68 9.85
N ASN A 46 -11.26 -9.45 10.22
CA ASN A 46 -12.18 -8.30 10.21
C ASN A 46 -12.05 -7.48 8.91
N THR A 47 -12.01 -8.16 7.75
CA THR A 47 -11.75 -7.54 6.45
C THR A 47 -12.67 -6.34 6.16
N MET A 48 -13.94 -6.41 6.53
CA MET A 48 -14.90 -5.30 6.33
C MET A 48 -14.51 -4.03 7.09
N ILE A 49 -14.05 -4.17 8.34
CA ILE A 49 -13.56 -3.03 9.14
C ILE A 49 -12.32 -2.43 8.46
N ILE A 50 -11.40 -3.29 8.00
CA ILE A 50 -10.17 -2.85 7.33
C ILE A 50 -10.48 -2.13 6.01
N ILE A 51 -11.42 -2.64 5.22
CA ILE A 51 -11.90 -1.97 3.99
C ILE A 51 -12.46 -0.59 4.33
N GLY A 52 -13.33 -0.49 5.34
CA GLY A 52 -13.92 0.78 5.77
C GLY A 52 -12.86 1.79 6.21
N LEU A 53 -11.93 1.38 7.08
CA LEU A 53 -10.84 2.23 7.56
C LEU A 53 -9.92 2.68 6.42
N ASN A 54 -9.51 1.76 5.54
CA ASN A 54 -8.64 2.10 4.42
C ASN A 54 -9.34 3.06 3.44
N PHE A 55 -10.62 2.81 3.12
CA PHE A 55 -11.41 3.71 2.28
C PHE A 55 -11.53 5.11 2.89
N VAL A 56 -11.86 5.21 4.18
CA VAL A 56 -11.94 6.50 4.90
C VAL A 56 -10.59 7.21 4.87
N LEU A 57 -9.48 6.50 5.13
CA LEU A 57 -8.15 7.09 5.09
C LEU A 57 -7.80 7.64 3.70
N LEU A 58 -8.01 6.86 2.63
CA LEU A 58 -7.76 7.29 1.25
C LEU A 58 -8.63 8.49 0.88
N PHE A 59 -9.91 8.46 1.25
CA PHE A 59 -10.83 9.57 1.03
C PHE A 59 -10.37 10.84 1.76
N CYS A 60 -10.03 10.75 3.05
CA CYS A 60 -9.52 11.87 3.83
C CYS A 60 -8.23 12.44 3.25
N LEU A 61 -7.26 11.59 2.90
CA LEU A 61 -6.00 12.02 2.27
C LEU A 61 -6.27 12.75 0.95
N PHE A 62 -7.16 12.23 0.11
CA PHE A 62 -7.50 12.87 -1.16
C PHE A 62 -8.27 14.19 -0.95
N LYS A 63 -9.29 14.20 -0.09
CA LYS A 63 -10.16 15.38 0.16
C LYS A 63 -9.40 16.51 0.83
N PHE A 64 -8.62 16.21 1.85
CA PHE A 64 -7.87 17.18 2.65
C PHE A 64 -6.43 17.36 2.16
N ARG A 65 -6.10 16.89 0.95
CA ARG A 65 -4.73 16.98 0.41
C ARG A 65 -4.16 18.39 0.45
N LYS A 66 -4.95 19.42 0.17
CA LYS A 66 -4.49 20.82 0.18
C LYS A 66 -4.12 21.33 1.58
N HIS A 67 -4.66 20.70 2.63
CA HIS A 67 -4.37 21.04 4.02
C HIS A 67 -3.08 20.37 4.49
N PHE A 68 -2.90 19.09 4.17
CA PHE A 68 -1.75 18.29 4.65
C PHE A 68 -0.52 18.33 3.73
N PHE A 69 -0.71 18.60 2.43
CA PHE A 69 0.32 18.50 1.40
C PHE A 69 0.48 19.83 0.67
N GLN A 70 1.70 20.37 0.68
CA GLN A 70 2.04 21.57 -0.08
C GLN A 70 2.23 21.25 -1.57
N ASN A 71 2.21 22.28 -2.41
CA ASN A 71 2.43 22.17 -3.85
C ASN A 71 3.92 21.98 -4.23
N ASN A 72 4.63 21.07 -3.56
CA ASN A 72 6.00 20.70 -3.88
C ASN A 72 6.08 19.24 -4.38
N LEU A 73 7.20 18.87 -5.01
CA LEU A 73 7.35 17.56 -5.63
C LEU A 73 7.28 16.41 -4.60
N LEU A 74 7.94 16.56 -3.44
CA LEU A 74 7.98 15.53 -2.40
C LEU A 74 6.58 15.20 -1.86
N HIS A 75 5.77 16.21 -1.57
CA HIS A 75 4.39 16.01 -1.13
C HIS A 75 3.49 15.43 -2.21
N LYS A 76 3.69 15.80 -3.49
CA LYS A 76 2.98 15.17 -4.62
C LYS A 76 3.34 13.70 -4.78
N LEU A 77 4.62 13.35 -4.66
CA LEU A 77 5.09 11.97 -4.69
C LEU A 77 4.54 11.20 -3.49
N SER A 78 4.67 11.73 -2.29
CA SER A 78 4.11 11.14 -1.07
C SER A 78 2.64 10.77 -1.21
N LEU A 79 1.79 11.74 -1.59
CA LEU A 79 0.37 11.51 -1.78
C LEU A 79 0.10 10.47 -2.87
N THR A 80 0.83 10.53 -3.99
CA THR A 80 0.66 9.59 -5.10
C THR A 80 0.97 8.15 -4.67
N PHE A 81 2.08 7.96 -3.95
CA PHE A 81 2.55 6.65 -3.50
C PHE A 81 1.65 6.05 -2.41
N ILE A 82 1.25 6.84 -1.41
CA ILE A 82 0.35 6.38 -0.34
C ILE A 82 -1.02 6.02 -0.92
N LEU A 83 -1.60 6.89 -1.77
CA LEU A 83 -2.89 6.60 -2.40
C LEU A 83 -2.81 5.37 -3.30
N ALA A 84 -1.77 5.23 -4.13
CA ALA A 84 -1.65 4.10 -5.04
C ALA A 84 -1.50 2.77 -4.30
N GLY A 85 -0.59 2.70 -3.31
CA GLY A 85 -0.38 1.49 -2.51
C GLY A 85 -1.62 1.13 -1.69
N GLY A 86 -2.23 2.10 -1.02
CA GLY A 86 -3.46 1.89 -0.26
C GLY A 86 -4.63 1.44 -1.13
N SER A 87 -4.79 2.02 -2.32
CA SER A 87 -5.80 1.60 -3.30
C SER A 87 -5.57 0.19 -3.82
N SER A 88 -4.33 -0.20 -4.15
CA SER A 88 -4.05 -1.56 -4.64
C SER A 88 -4.35 -2.61 -3.57
N ASN A 89 -3.96 -2.37 -2.32
CA ASN A 89 -4.30 -3.24 -1.19
C ASN A 89 -5.80 -3.20 -0.82
N LEU A 90 -6.53 -2.13 -1.18
CA LEU A 90 -7.98 -2.06 -1.04
C LEU A 90 -8.69 -2.91 -2.11
N ILE A 91 -8.21 -2.85 -3.36
CA ILE A 91 -8.70 -3.67 -4.47
C ILE A 91 -8.64 -5.15 -4.09
N ASP A 92 -7.48 -5.63 -3.63
CA ASP A 92 -7.34 -7.01 -3.16
C ASP A 92 -8.38 -7.37 -2.09
N ARG A 93 -8.55 -6.54 -1.08
CA ARG A 93 -9.50 -6.83 0.01
C ARG A 93 -10.95 -6.86 -0.47
N ILE A 94 -11.33 -5.97 -1.39
CA ILE A 94 -12.69 -5.92 -1.94
C ILE A 94 -12.98 -7.18 -2.78
N PHE A 95 -12.04 -7.60 -3.63
CA PHE A 95 -12.28 -8.69 -4.58
C PHE A 95 -11.92 -10.08 -4.05
N LEU A 96 -10.93 -10.18 -3.16
CA LEU A 96 -10.39 -11.45 -2.65
C LEU A 96 -10.67 -11.68 -1.17
N GLY A 97 -11.00 -10.63 -0.42
CA GLY A 97 -11.18 -10.70 1.04
C GLY A 97 -9.87 -10.68 1.85
N TYR A 98 -8.72 -10.62 1.19
CA TYR A 98 -7.37 -10.57 1.78
C TYR A 98 -6.40 -9.90 0.80
N VAL A 99 -5.20 -9.53 1.28
CA VAL A 99 -4.10 -9.02 0.46
C VAL A 99 -3.13 -10.15 0.11
N ILE A 100 -2.61 -10.14 -1.13
CA ILE A 100 -1.57 -11.08 -1.56
C ILE A 100 -0.19 -10.50 -1.27
N ASP A 101 0.54 -11.12 -0.35
CA ASP A 101 1.93 -10.75 -0.02
C ASP A 101 2.89 -11.79 -0.59
N PHE A 102 4.00 -11.35 -1.20
CA PHE A 102 4.89 -12.22 -1.98
C PHE A 102 6.39 -11.92 -1.86
N ILE A 103 6.78 -10.82 -1.20
CA ILE A 103 8.18 -10.44 -1.01
C ILE A 103 8.61 -10.87 0.39
N LYS A 104 9.55 -11.83 0.46
CA LYS A 104 10.13 -12.30 1.71
C LYS A 104 11.54 -11.75 1.91
N VAL A 105 11.73 -11.01 3.00
CA VAL A 105 13.03 -10.57 3.51
C VAL A 105 13.23 -11.16 4.92
N PRO A 106 14.46 -11.55 5.32
CA PRO A 106 14.72 -12.00 6.69
C PRO A 106 14.24 -10.97 7.73
N PHE A 107 13.67 -11.46 8.84
CA PHE A 107 13.19 -10.66 9.98
C PHE A 107 12.03 -9.68 9.71
N ILE A 108 11.56 -9.55 8.46
CA ILE A 108 10.42 -8.71 8.09
C ILE A 108 9.23 -9.61 7.73
N PRO A 109 7.98 -9.25 8.10
CA PRO A 109 6.78 -9.88 7.57
C PRO A 109 6.78 -9.88 6.04
N VAL A 110 6.13 -10.86 5.41
CA VAL A 110 5.98 -10.85 3.95
C VAL A 110 5.15 -9.63 3.55
N PHE A 111 5.54 -8.95 2.48
CA PHE A 111 4.88 -7.74 2.00
C PHE A 111 4.76 -7.73 0.47
N ASN A 112 4.16 -6.70 -0.09
CA ASN A 112 4.01 -6.51 -1.54
C ASN A 112 4.49 -5.12 -2.02
N ILE A 113 4.33 -4.85 -3.31
CA ILE A 113 4.75 -3.58 -3.91
C ILE A 113 3.89 -2.41 -3.41
N ALA A 114 2.60 -2.65 -3.13
CA ALA A 114 1.76 -1.65 -2.49
C ALA A 114 2.27 -1.22 -1.11
N ASP A 115 2.76 -2.16 -0.29
CA ASP A 115 3.36 -1.83 1.02
C ASP A 115 4.66 -1.04 0.86
N MET A 116 5.49 -1.41 -0.12
CA MET A 116 6.70 -0.63 -0.46
C MET A 116 6.33 0.78 -0.90
N ALA A 117 5.29 0.93 -1.71
CA ALA A 117 4.81 2.23 -2.17
C ALA A 117 4.34 3.09 -0.99
N ILE A 118 3.55 2.53 -0.06
CA ILE A 118 3.13 3.25 1.15
C ILE A 118 4.35 3.71 1.97
N ASN A 119 5.33 2.83 2.21
CA ASN A 119 6.54 3.18 2.97
C ASN A 119 7.37 4.28 2.30
N LEU A 120 7.60 4.19 0.98
CA LEU A 120 8.27 5.26 0.23
C LEU A 120 7.49 6.57 0.26
N GLY A 121 6.16 6.48 0.18
CA GLY A 121 5.28 7.65 0.32
C GLY A 121 5.40 8.33 1.68
N LEU A 122 5.55 7.57 2.76
CA LEU A 122 5.83 8.08 4.11
C LEU A 122 7.21 8.75 4.18
N VAL A 123 8.24 8.14 3.58
CA VAL A 123 9.58 8.75 3.50
C VAL A 123 9.52 10.09 2.77
N PHE A 124 8.84 10.18 1.63
CA PHE A 124 8.66 11.44 0.91
C PHE A 124 7.88 12.49 1.71
N LEU A 125 6.91 12.06 2.54
CA LEU A 125 6.17 12.97 3.41
C LEU A 125 7.11 13.63 4.42
N VAL A 126 7.87 12.81 5.14
CA VAL A 126 8.81 13.26 6.18
C VAL A 126 9.87 14.17 5.58
N LEU A 127 10.47 13.79 4.45
CA LEU A 127 11.44 14.63 3.75
C LEU A 127 10.81 15.95 3.27
N GLY A 128 9.55 15.93 2.83
CA GLY A 128 8.79 17.11 2.44
C GLY A 128 8.63 18.11 3.60
N TRP A 129 8.34 17.61 4.80
CA TRP A 129 8.24 18.43 6.01
C TRP A 129 9.58 18.96 6.50
N ILE A 130 10.63 18.14 6.49
CA ILE A 130 11.98 18.57 6.86
C ILE A 130 12.46 19.69 5.93
N ASN A 131 12.25 19.55 4.61
CA ASN A 131 12.64 20.58 3.64
C ASN A 131 11.84 21.88 3.79
N ARG A 132 10.62 21.81 4.33
CA ARG A 132 9.85 23.00 4.69
C ARG A 132 10.44 23.70 5.91
N ALA A 133 10.78 22.96 6.97
CA ALA A 133 11.28 23.54 8.22
C ALA A 133 12.63 24.27 8.07
N LYS A 134 13.38 23.96 7.00
CA LYS A 134 14.64 24.65 6.65
C LYS A 134 14.47 25.94 5.85
N LYS A 135 13.26 26.23 5.36
CA LYS A 135 12.93 27.47 4.63
C LYS A 135 12.17 28.43 5.54
#